data_AF-A0A3D2FSF6-F1
#
_entry.id   AF-A0A3D2FSF6-F1
#
_cell.length_a   1.000
_cell.length_b   1.000
_cell.length_c   1.000
_cell.angle_alpha   90.00
_cell.angle_beta   90.00
_cell.angle_gamma   90.00
#
_symmetry.space_group_name_H-M   'P 1'
#
loop_
_entity.id
_entity.type
_entity.pdbx_description
1 polymer ?
#
loop_
_entity_poly.entity_id
_entity_poly.type
_entity_poly.pdbx_seq_one_letter_code
_entity_poly.pdbx_strand_id
1 'polypeptide(L)'
;MVKDFDKEDPFEIKPIEIPGGNISLQAQVMAEEFRDMGVSQDELLKLFTNPLYGGLHMAYVQLGMPEIEKIIDQVYANIQIINIQGS
;
A
#
# COMPACT_ATOMS: atom_id res chain seq x y z
N MET A 1 16.49 -9.98 -25.45
CA MET A 1 16.60 -11.30 -24.81
C MET A 1 15.59 -11.29 -23.67
N VAL A 2 14.55 -12.12 -23.76
CA VAL A 2 13.60 -12.29 -22.64
C VAL A 2 14.26 -13.26 -21.68
N LYS A 3 14.44 -12.86 -20.42
CA LYS A 3 15.02 -13.73 -19.38
C LYS A 3 13.99 -14.82 -19.07
N ASP A 4 14.39 -16.09 -19.14
CA ASP A 4 13.52 -17.20 -18.75
C ASP A 4 13.17 -17.07 -17.26
N PHE A 5 11.91 -17.36 -16.91
CA PHE A 5 11.44 -17.29 -15.53
C PHE A 5 12.19 -18.31 -14.68
N ASP A 6 13.00 -17.82 -13.75
CA ASP A 6 13.75 -18.63 -12.79
C ASP A 6 13.05 -18.56 -11.44
N LYS A 7 12.51 -19.70 -11.00
CA LYS A 7 11.79 -19.85 -9.72
C LYS A 7 12.68 -19.55 -8.51
N GLU A 8 14.00 -19.59 -8.67
CA GLU A 8 14.97 -19.27 -7.62
C GLU A 8 15.72 -17.95 -7.88
N ASP A 9 15.19 -17.05 -8.70
CA ASP A 9 15.82 -15.74 -8.91
C ASP A 9 15.99 -15.00 -7.56
N PRO A 10 17.22 -14.79 -7.07
CA PRO A 10 17.45 -14.14 -5.78
C PRO A 10 17.08 -12.65 -5.79
N PHE A 11 16.84 -12.07 -6.97
CA PHE A 11 16.36 -10.70 -7.13
C PHE A 11 14.82 -10.61 -7.24
N GLU A 12 14.12 -11.74 -7.32
CA GLU A 12 12.66 -11.76 -7.24
C GLU A 12 12.24 -11.50 -5.78
N ILE A 13 11.56 -10.38 -5.54
CA ILE A 13 11.00 -10.07 -4.24
C ILE A 13 9.84 -11.04 -4.00
N LYS A 14 10.06 -12.00 -3.10
CA LYS A 14 9.02 -12.93 -2.64
C LYS A 14 8.37 -12.35 -1.40
N PRO A 15 7.19 -11.74 -1.52
CA PRO A 15 6.46 -11.32 -0.34
C PRO A 15 6.07 -12.55 0.49
N ILE A 16 6.36 -12.49 1.80
CA ILE A 16 6.00 -13.54 2.74
C ILE A 16 4.84 -13.01 3.57
N GLU A 17 3.74 -13.74 3.59
CA GLU A 17 2.61 -13.44 4.47
C GLU A 17 3.01 -13.71 5.91
N ILE A 18 2.80 -12.74 6.80
CA ILE A 18 2.97 -12.95 8.24
C ILE A 18 1.64 -13.50 8.79
N PRO A 19 1.60 -14.75 9.28
CA PRO A 19 0.37 -15.34 9.79
C PRO A 19 -0.22 -14.53 10.95
N GLY A 20 -1.54 -14.35 10.96
CA GLY A 20 -2.26 -13.66 12.04
C GLY A 20 -2.36 -12.14 11.88
N GLY A 21 -1.84 -11.56 10.80
CA GLY A 21 -2.05 -10.15 10.46
C GLY A 21 -3.46 -9.84 9.94
N ASN A 22 -3.94 -8.61 10.15
CA ASN A 22 -5.13 -8.08 9.49
C ASN A 22 -4.69 -7.22 8.31
N ILE A 23 -4.78 -7.78 7.09
CA ILE A 23 -4.31 -7.12 5.88
C ILE A 23 -5.06 -5.81 5.58
N SER A 24 -6.35 -5.71 5.91
CA SER A 24 -7.12 -4.47 5.75
C SER A 24 -6.61 -3.37 6.66
N LEU A 25 -6.32 -3.70 7.93
CA LEU A 25 -5.71 -2.75 8.86
C LEU A 25 -4.32 -2.33 8.40
N GLN A 26 -3.52 -3.27 7.89
CA GLN A 26 -2.19 -2.96 7.37
C GLN A 26 -2.26 -2.03 6.15
N ALA A 27 -3.16 -2.29 5.22
CA ALA A 27 -3.41 -1.44 4.05
C ALA A 27 -3.85 -0.03 4.46
N GLN A 28 -4.70 0.08 5.49
CA GLN A 28 -5.11 1.36 6.05
C GLN A 28 -3.93 2.13 6.63
N VAL A 29 -3.14 1.52 7.51
CA VAL A 29 -1.98 2.17 8.15
C VAL A 29 -0.97 2.62 7.09
N MET A 30 -0.66 1.78 6.10
CA MET A 30 0.22 2.18 5.00
C MET A 30 -0.36 3.38 4.23
N ALA A 31 -1.67 3.37 3.93
CA ALA A 31 -2.31 4.49 3.24
C ALA A 31 -2.24 5.80 4.06
N GLU A 32 -2.41 5.73 5.38
CA GLU A 32 -2.28 6.88 6.29
C GLU A 32 -0.85 7.43 6.28
N GLU A 33 0.17 6.57 6.39
CA GLU A 33 1.57 6.98 6.35
C GLU A 33 1.93 7.69 5.04
N PHE A 34 1.52 7.14 3.89
CA PHE A 34 1.80 7.77 2.60
C PHE A 34 1.05 9.09 2.41
N ARG A 35 -0.20 9.20 2.87
CA ARG A 35 -0.95 10.46 2.91
C ARG A 35 -0.21 11.50 3.77
N ASP A 36 0.25 11.11 4.95
CA ASP A 36 0.95 12.01 5.89
C ASP A 36 2.32 12.46 5.35
N MET A 37 2.94 11.66 4.47
CA MET A 37 4.12 12.04 3.69
C MET A 37 3.82 12.94 2.48
N GLY A 38 2.55 13.28 2.23
CA GLY A 38 2.13 14.20 1.17
C GLY A 38 1.91 13.55 -0.19
N VAL A 39 1.82 12.22 -0.26
CA VAL A 39 1.39 11.54 -1.50
C VAL A 39 -0.08 11.87 -1.75
N SER A 40 -0.46 12.08 -3.01
CA SER A 40 -1.85 12.30 -3.38
C SER A 40 -2.64 11.00 -3.48
N GLN A 41 -3.98 11.08 -3.42
CA GLN A 41 -4.86 9.93 -3.49
C GLN A 41 -4.65 9.11 -4.78
N ASP A 42 -4.57 9.79 -5.93
CA ASP A 42 -4.33 9.17 -7.24
C ASP A 42 -2.94 8.53 -7.35
N GLU A 43 -1.92 9.13 -6.73
CA GLU A 43 -0.59 8.56 -6.68
C GLU A 43 -0.55 7.32 -5.79
N LEU A 44 -1.18 7.36 -4.62
CA LEU A 44 -1.23 6.23 -3.71
C LEU A 44 -1.87 5.00 -4.37
N LEU A 45 -2.94 5.20 -5.15
CA LEU A 45 -3.56 4.12 -5.91
C LEU A 45 -2.59 3.45 -6.91
N LYS A 46 -1.74 4.25 -7.56
CA LYS A 46 -0.68 3.73 -8.45
C LYS A 46 0.40 2.96 -7.67
N LEU A 47 0.70 3.36 -6.43
CA LEU A 47 1.66 2.66 -5.60
C LEU A 47 1.16 1.28 -5.18
N PHE A 48 -0.13 1.14 -4.83
CA PHE A 48 -0.74 -0.18 -4.55
C PHE A 48 -0.70 -1.13 -5.74
N THR A 49 -0.78 -0.62 -6.96
CA THR A 49 -0.73 -1.46 -8.18
C THR A 49 0.69 -1.70 -8.70
N ASN A 50 1.72 -1.14 -8.06
CA ASN A 50 3.10 -1.25 -8.50
C ASN A 50 3.88 -2.33 -7.74
N PRO A 51 4.37 -3.40 -8.41
CA PRO A 51 5.13 -4.49 -7.78
C PRO A 51 6.42 -4.06 -7.07
N LEU A 52 6.99 -2.90 -7.42
CA LEU A 52 8.18 -2.36 -6.75
C LEU A 52 7.86 -1.91 -5.31
N TYR A 53 6.59 -1.70 -4.97
CA TYR A 53 6.12 -1.36 -3.64
C TYR A 53 5.54 -2.61 -2.97
N GLY A 54 6.40 -3.60 -2.70
CA GLY A 54 5.99 -4.95 -2.30
C GLY A 54 4.96 -5.03 -1.17
N GLY A 55 5.02 -4.18 -0.14
CA GLY A 55 4.02 -4.14 0.93
C GLY A 55 2.63 -3.67 0.47
N LEU A 56 2.58 -2.56 -0.27
CA LEU A 56 1.33 -2.04 -0.84
C LEU A 56 0.78 -3.02 -1.90
N HIS A 57 1.66 -3.53 -2.77
CA HIS A 57 1.28 -4.46 -3.81
C HIS A 57 0.72 -5.78 -3.26
N MET A 58 1.25 -6.25 -2.13
CA MET A 58 0.69 -7.42 -1.46
C MET A 58 -0.71 -7.20 -0.92
N ALA A 59 -0.94 -6.04 -0.29
CA ALA A 59 -2.28 -5.68 0.14
C ALA A 59 -3.24 -5.63 -1.06
N TYR A 60 -2.82 -5.07 -2.19
CA TYR A 60 -3.59 -5.09 -3.44
C TYR A 60 -3.89 -6.50 -3.95
N VAL A 61 -2.90 -7.39 -3.98
CA VAL A 61 -3.07 -8.78 -4.45
C VAL A 61 -4.04 -9.57 -3.55
N GLN A 62 -4.00 -9.35 -2.23
CA GLN A 62 -4.83 -10.07 -1.27
C GLN A 62 -6.26 -9.51 -1.16
N LEU A 63 -6.42 -8.19 -1.18
CA LEU A 63 -7.71 -7.52 -0.96
C LEU A 63 -8.46 -7.19 -2.26
N GLY A 64 -7.72 -7.00 -3.36
CA GLY A 64 -8.25 -6.55 -4.64
C GLY A 64 -8.50 -5.04 -4.70
N MET A 65 -8.62 -4.53 -5.92
CA MET A 65 -8.77 -3.10 -6.21
C MET A 65 -9.94 -2.42 -5.47
N PRO A 66 -11.17 -3.00 -5.43
CA PRO A 66 -12.31 -2.30 -4.84
C PRO A 66 -12.14 -2.01 -3.34
N GLU A 67 -11.51 -2.92 -2.60
CA GLU A 67 -11.27 -2.71 -1.16
C GLU A 67 -10.12 -1.71 -0.94
N ILE A 68 -9.08 -1.72 -1.79
CA ILE A 68 -8.01 -0.73 -1.75
C ILE A 68 -8.54 0.68 -2.01
N GLU A 69 -9.36 0.87 -3.05
CA GLU A 69 -10.00 2.16 -3.35
C GLU A 69 -10.81 2.67 -2.16
N LYS A 70 -11.65 1.80 -1.58
CA LYS A 70 -12.44 2.13 -0.39
C LYS A 70 -11.57 2.53 0.81
N ILE A 71 -10.46 1.83 1.06
CA ILE A 71 -9.53 2.17 2.16
C ILE A 71 -8.90 3.54 1.90
N ILE A 72 -8.41 3.78 0.69
CA ILE A 72 -7.81 5.06 0.30
C ILE A 72 -8.83 6.19 0.46
N ASP A 73 -10.06 6.02 -0.04
CA ASP A 73 -11.13 7.00 0.10
C ASP A 73 -11.41 7.34 1.56
N GLN A 74 -11.45 6.33 2.44
CA GLN A 74 -11.65 6.53 3.88
C GLN A 74 -10.50 7.31 4.52
N VAL A 75 -9.25 6.99 4.16
CA VAL A 75 -8.06 7.68 4.67
C VAL A 75 -8.01 9.15 4.25
N TYR A 76 -8.39 9.47 3.02
CA TYR A 76 -8.40 10.86 2.52
C TYR A 76 -9.64 11.64 2.94
N ALA A 77 -10.77 10.98 3.23
CA ALA A 77 -11.92 11.62 3.86
C ALA A 77 -11.64 11.99 5.32
N ASN A 78 -10.84 11.18 6.02
CA ASN A 78 -10.41 11.41 7.40
C ASN A 78 -9.21 12.36 7.45
N ILE A 79 -9.39 13.61 7.01
CA ILE A 79 -8.41 14.67 7.22
C ILE A 79 -8.42 15.02 8.71
N GLN A 80 -7.49 14.46 9.47
CA GLN A 80 -7.16 15.01 10.77
C GLN A 80 -6.45 16.34 10.53
N ILE A 81 -7.19 17.44 10.68
CA ILE A 81 -6.58 18.77 10.79
C ILE A 81 -5.74 18.72 12.06
N ILE A 82 -4.44 18.45 11.91
CA ILE A 82 -3.48 18.70 12.97
C ILE A 82 -3.40 20.22 13.04
N ASN A 83 -4.26 20.82 13.88
CA ASN A 83 -4.09 22.19 14.32
C ASN A 83 -2.78 22.22 15.10
N ILE A 84 -1.68 22.48 14.40
CA ILE A 84 -0.45 22.92 15.04
C ILE A 84 -0.75 24.31 15.58
N GLN A 85 -1.36 24.38 16.77
CA GLN A 85 -1.35 25.59 17.57
C GLN A 85 0.09 25.83 17.96
N GLY A 86 0.76 26.69 17.19
CA GLY A 86 2.05 27.25 17.58
C GLY A 86 1.94 27.89 18.95
N SER A 87 2.89 27.56 19.82
CA SER A 87 3.22 28.26 21.05
C SER A 87 4.73 28.40 21.11
#